data_AF-A0A3Q9I515-F1
#
_entry.id   AF-A0A3Q9I515-F1
#
_cell.length_a   1.000
_cell.length_b   1.000
_cell.length_c   1.000
_cell.angle_alpha   90.00
_cell.angle_beta   90.00
_cell.angle_gamma   90.00
#
_symmetry.space_group_name_H-M   'P 1'
#
loop_
_entity.id
_entity.type
_entity.pdbx_description
1 polymer ?
#
loop_
_entity_poly.entity_id
_entity_poly.type
_entity_poly.pdbx_seq_one_letter_code
_entity_poly.pdbx_strand_id
1 'polypeptide(L)'
;MLSTWFQKLTQRILHPSLSWVLPVKGVYFYETDAVENHGLLTPGAAVTLKPEPDNEFDRHAVQIWLNDSPNSPPHASPYSPCLLGYIPRSHSRRIAWLLQHAQLNTAEIESAYRQYHRLYIYVRLRFDVRWWQAVQYWIR
;
A
#
# COMPACT_ATOMS: atom_id res chain seq x y z
N MET A 1 -31.28 16.48 -18.57
CA MET A 1 -30.16 16.83 -17.66
C MET A 1 -30.43 16.19 -16.31
N LEU A 2 -29.69 15.15 -15.94
CA LEU A 2 -29.81 14.53 -14.60
C LEU A 2 -29.27 15.50 -13.55
N SER A 3 -29.97 15.63 -12.42
CA SER A 3 -29.57 16.56 -11.36
C SER A 3 -28.19 16.19 -10.81
N THR A 4 -27.41 17.20 -10.44
CA THR A 4 -26.07 17.06 -9.86
C THR A 4 -26.07 16.19 -8.60
N TRP A 5 -27.19 16.17 -7.88
CA TRP A 5 -27.42 15.29 -6.74
C TRP A 5 -27.52 13.80 -7.16
N PHE A 6 -28.27 13.50 -8.21
CA PHE A 6 -28.40 12.14 -8.74
C PHE A 6 -27.06 11.63 -9.30
N GLN A 7 -26.29 12.49 -9.97
CA GLN A 7 -24.94 12.17 -10.46
C GLN A 7 -23.95 11.87 -9.32
N LYS A 8 -23.99 12.65 -8.23
CA LYS A 8 -23.15 12.39 -7.05
C LYS A 8 -23.55 11.11 -6.32
N LEU A 9 -24.85 10.84 -6.23
CA LEU A 9 -25.37 9.62 -5.61
C LEU A 9 -24.96 8.38 -6.43
N THR A 10 -25.15 8.42 -7.75
CA THR A 10 -24.74 7.32 -8.62
C THR A 10 -23.23 7.16 -8.66
N GLN A 11 -22.44 8.25 -8.66
CA GLN A 11 -20.98 8.15 -8.55
C GLN A 11 -20.53 7.43 -7.27
N ARG A 12 -21.08 7.75 -6.10
CA ARG A 12 -20.71 7.07 -4.84
C ARG A 12 -21.12 5.60 -4.79
N ILE A 13 -22.26 5.25 -5.37
CA ILE A 13 -22.75 3.87 -5.39
C ILE A 13 -22.01 3.02 -6.43
N LEU A 14 -21.68 3.61 -7.59
CA LEU A 14 -21.01 2.91 -8.68
C LEU A 14 -19.50 2.79 -8.48
N HIS A 15 -18.90 3.69 -7.71
CA HIS A 15 -17.47 3.74 -7.42
C HIS A 15 -17.17 3.70 -5.92
N PRO A 16 -17.40 2.54 -5.25
CA PRO A 16 -16.98 2.40 -3.87
C PRO A 16 -15.45 2.50 -3.75
N SER A 17 -14.98 3.07 -2.65
CA SER A 17 -13.57 3.03 -2.27
C SER A 17 -13.33 1.89 -1.29
N LEU A 18 -12.33 1.05 -1.55
CA LEU A 18 -11.89 0.04 -0.59
C LEU A 18 -10.62 0.52 0.12
N SER A 19 -10.60 0.39 1.45
CA SER A 19 -9.47 0.83 2.28
C SER A 19 -9.03 -0.31 3.19
N TRP A 20 -7.72 -0.57 3.23
CA TRP A 20 -7.12 -1.57 4.10
C TRP A 20 -5.97 -0.98 4.88
N VAL A 21 -5.84 -1.41 6.14
CA VAL A 21 -4.63 -1.23 6.92
C VAL A 21 -4.01 -2.61 7.11
N LEU A 22 -2.79 -2.80 6.59
CA LEU A 22 -2.12 -4.10 6.56
C LEU A 22 -0.75 -3.99 7.22
N PRO A 23 -0.32 -4.99 8.01
CA PRO A 23 1.05 -5.05 8.49
C PRO A 23 2.00 -5.36 7.35
N VAL A 24 3.16 -4.71 7.32
CA VAL A 24 4.27 -5.07 6.43
C VAL A 24 4.95 -6.34 6.96
N LYS A 25 5.19 -7.33 6.09
CA LYS A 25 5.90 -8.56 6.44
C LYS A 25 7.32 -8.55 5.89
N GLY A 26 8.25 -9.21 6.58
CA GLY A 26 9.65 -9.27 6.18
C GLY A 26 10.49 -8.04 6.55
N VAL A 27 9.96 -7.14 7.38
CA VAL A 27 10.62 -5.89 7.83
C VAL A 27 12.04 -6.11 8.37
N TYR A 28 12.30 -7.27 8.99
CA TYR A 28 13.62 -7.56 9.57
C TYR A 28 14.72 -7.83 8.53
N PHE A 29 14.36 -8.18 7.29
CA PHE A 29 15.33 -8.61 6.27
C PHE A 29 15.90 -7.47 5.43
N TYR A 30 15.47 -6.23 5.68
CA TYR A 30 15.80 -5.06 4.88
C TYR A 30 16.40 -3.94 5.74
N GLU A 31 16.91 -2.89 5.11
CA GLU A 31 17.53 -1.72 5.75
C GLU A 31 16.54 -0.82 6.53
N THR A 32 15.42 -1.41 6.96
CA THR A 32 14.31 -0.74 7.63
C THR A 32 14.67 -0.15 8.98
N ASP A 33 15.67 -0.71 9.67
CA ASP A 33 16.21 -0.14 10.90
C ASP A 33 16.90 1.21 10.66
N ALA A 34 17.65 1.36 9.56
CA ALA A 34 18.26 2.64 9.19
C ALA A 34 17.18 3.68 8.85
N VAL A 35 16.19 3.27 8.06
CA VAL A 35 15.04 4.12 7.70
C VAL A 35 14.26 4.60 8.93
N GLU A 36 14.05 3.72 9.93
CA GLU A 36 13.42 4.09 11.20
C GLU A 36 14.28 5.09 11.99
N ASN A 37 15.58 4.82 12.14
CA ASN A 37 16.51 5.68 12.90
C ASN A 37 16.63 7.09 12.31
N HIS A 38 16.41 7.23 11.01
CA HIS A 38 16.36 8.52 10.31
C HIS A 38 14.98 9.19 10.35
N GLY A 39 14.01 8.61 11.05
CA GLY A 39 12.68 9.19 11.21
C GLY A 39 11.87 9.25 9.91
N LEU A 40 12.15 8.37 8.95
CA LEU A 40 11.50 8.38 7.64
C LEU A 40 10.17 7.60 7.61
N LEU A 41 9.91 6.77 8.62
CA LEU A 41 8.68 5.98 8.76
C LEU A 41 7.55 6.77 9.43
N THR A 42 7.19 7.93 8.86
CA THR A 42 6.14 8.79 9.42
C THR A 42 4.75 8.45 8.87
N PRO A 43 3.67 8.60 9.65
CA PRO A 43 2.32 8.50 9.14
C PRO A 43 2.08 9.44 7.94
N GLY A 44 1.51 8.90 6.87
CA GLY A 44 1.30 9.61 5.60
C GLY A 44 2.50 9.57 4.63
N ALA A 45 3.65 9.03 5.02
CA ALA A 45 4.77 8.84 4.10
C ALA A 45 4.37 7.92 2.94
N ALA A 46 4.62 8.37 1.72
CA ALA A 46 4.20 7.65 0.52
C ALA A 46 5.01 6.36 0.33
N VAL A 47 4.32 5.28 -0.05
CA VAL A 47 4.95 4.01 -0.42
C VAL A 47 4.51 3.59 -1.81
N THR A 48 5.39 2.89 -2.53
CA THR A 48 5.07 2.25 -3.81
C THR A 48 4.85 0.76 -3.62
N LEU A 49 3.81 0.22 -4.26
CA LEU A 49 3.58 -1.21 -4.36
C LEU A 49 4.15 -1.75 -5.67
N LYS A 50 4.98 -2.79 -5.61
CA LYS A 50 5.53 -3.46 -6.80
C LYS A 50 5.18 -4.95 -6.80
N PRO A 51 4.32 -5.42 -7.72
CA PRO A 51 4.09 -6.85 -7.89
C PRO A 51 5.38 -7.59 -8.30
N GLU A 52 5.58 -8.78 -7.75
CA GLU A 52 6.72 -9.66 -8.04
C GLU A 52 6.19 -11.02 -8.53
N PRO A 53 5.71 -11.11 -9.79
CA PRO A 53 5.04 -12.30 -10.28
C PRO A 53 5.95 -13.53 -10.40
N ASP A 54 7.25 -13.30 -10.54
CA ASP A 54 8.28 -14.34 -10.68
C ASP A 54 8.83 -14.82 -9.31
N ASN A 55 8.23 -14.38 -8.20
CA ASN A 55 8.64 -14.80 -6.87
C ASN A 55 8.43 -16.33 -6.69
N GLU A 56 9.49 -17.03 -6.28
CA GLU A 56 9.51 -18.48 -6.17
C GLU A 56 8.54 -19.06 -5.11
N PHE A 57 8.17 -18.25 -4.11
CA PHE A 57 7.32 -18.69 -3.00
C PHE A 57 5.85 -18.30 -3.16
N ASP A 58 5.58 -17.15 -3.76
CA ASP A 58 4.24 -16.60 -3.98
C ASP A 58 4.21 -15.72 -5.24
N ARG A 59 3.68 -16.23 -6.35
CA ARG A 59 3.47 -15.48 -7.61
C ARG A 59 2.57 -14.23 -7.48
N HIS A 60 1.91 -14.05 -6.34
CA HIS A 60 1.10 -12.88 -6.04
C HIS A 60 1.81 -11.93 -5.06
N ALA A 61 3.09 -12.14 -4.77
CA ALA A 61 3.89 -11.29 -3.90
C ALA A 61 3.83 -9.83 -4.38
N VAL A 62 3.67 -8.93 -3.42
CA VAL A 62 3.68 -7.49 -3.65
C VAL A 62 4.63 -6.86 -2.65
N GLN A 63 5.72 -6.29 -3.17
CA GLN A 63 6.70 -5.53 -2.42
C GLN A 63 6.15 -4.15 -2.04
N ILE A 64 6.61 -3.63 -0.91
CA ILE A 64 6.26 -2.32 -0.38
C ILE A 64 7.56 -1.52 -0.25
N TRP A 65 7.68 -0.46 -1.05
CA TRP A 65 8.86 0.40 -1.10
C TRP A 65 8.55 1.76 -0.51
N LEU A 66 9.40 2.25 0.39
CA LEU A 66 9.36 3.65 0.80
C LEU A 66 9.87 4.53 -0.34
N ASN A 67 9.14 5.59 -0.63
CA ASN A 67 9.51 6.56 -1.65
C ASN A 67 10.29 7.73 -1.05
N ASP A 68 10.97 8.48 -1.91
CA ASP A 68 11.54 9.77 -1.54
C ASP A 68 10.42 10.67 -1.04
N SER A 69 10.62 11.28 0.13
CA SER A 69 9.69 12.30 0.60
C SER A 69 9.73 13.46 -0.40
N PRO A 70 8.56 13.98 -0.84
CA PRO A 70 8.49 15.03 -1.87
C PRO A 70 9.17 16.34 -1.45
N ASN A 71 9.45 16.51 -0.15
CA ASN A 71 10.16 17.66 0.41
C ASN A 71 11.68 17.40 0.54
N SER A 72 12.16 16.24 0.11
CA SER A 72 13.58 15.89 0.19
C SER A 72 14.29 16.42 -1.06
N PRO A 73 15.46 17.05 -0.94
CA PRO A 73 16.27 17.40 -2.11
C PRO A 73 16.51 16.17 -3.01
N PRO A 74 16.66 16.35 -4.33
CA PRO A 74 17.11 15.27 -5.20
C PRO A 74 18.45 14.74 -4.66
N HIS A 75 18.52 13.42 -4.41
CA HIS A 75 19.61 12.69 -3.71
C HIS A 75 19.71 12.86 -2.17
N ALA A 76 18.67 13.33 -1.49
CA ALA A 76 18.78 13.67 -0.07
C ALA A 76 18.73 12.50 0.93
N SER A 77 18.19 11.33 0.57
CA SER A 77 18.19 10.18 1.46
C SER A 77 18.94 9.02 0.83
N PRO A 78 20.10 8.59 1.38
CA PRO A 78 20.75 7.37 0.93
C PRO A 78 19.90 6.11 1.20
N TYR A 79 18.77 6.25 1.89
CA TYR A 79 17.88 5.18 2.30
C TYR A 79 16.57 5.14 1.51
N SER A 80 16.52 5.77 0.34
CA SER A 80 15.33 5.76 -0.51
C SER A 80 15.69 5.72 -2.00
N PRO A 81 14.98 4.91 -2.81
CA PRO A 81 13.87 4.03 -2.43
C PRO A 81 14.35 2.80 -1.63
N CYS A 82 13.68 2.48 -0.52
CA CYS A 82 14.01 1.33 0.33
C CYS A 82 12.86 0.33 0.35
N LEU A 83 13.18 -0.96 0.17
CA LEU A 83 12.22 -2.04 0.36
C LEU A 83 11.91 -2.19 1.86
N LEU A 84 10.67 -1.97 2.26
CA LEU A 84 10.22 -2.16 3.65
C LEU A 84 9.79 -3.61 3.93
N GLY A 85 9.42 -4.33 2.87
CA GLY A 85 8.94 -5.71 2.95
C GLY A 85 7.79 -5.97 1.97
N TYR A 86 6.86 -6.83 2.37
CA TYR A 86 5.78 -7.34 1.52
C TYR A 86 4.40 -7.19 2.14
N ILE A 87 3.39 -7.15 1.28
CA ILE A 87 2.00 -7.42 1.66
C ILE A 87 1.91 -8.84 2.27
N PRO A 88 1.15 -9.04 3.37
CA PRO A 88 0.98 -10.37 3.94
C PRO A 88 0.47 -11.38 2.91
N ARG A 89 1.03 -12.59 2.89
CA ARG A 89 0.62 -13.67 1.98
C ARG A 89 -0.88 -13.98 1.99
N SER A 90 -1.54 -13.81 3.14
CA SER A 90 -3.00 -13.98 3.26
C SER A 90 -3.82 -12.96 2.44
N HIS A 91 -3.20 -11.83 2.07
CA HIS A 91 -3.83 -10.74 1.31
C HIS A 91 -3.20 -10.54 -0.08
N SER A 92 -2.03 -11.14 -0.35
CA SER A 92 -1.23 -10.91 -1.56
C SER A 92 -2.02 -11.13 -2.84
N ARG A 93 -2.76 -12.25 -2.95
CA ARG A 93 -3.63 -12.55 -4.09
C ARG A 93 -4.66 -11.46 -4.37
N ARG A 94 -5.34 -10.96 -3.32
CA ARG A 94 -6.40 -9.94 -3.47
C ARG A 94 -5.81 -8.59 -3.83
N ILE A 95 -4.71 -8.19 -3.18
CA ILE A 95 -4.03 -6.92 -3.45
C ILE A 95 -3.41 -6.93 -4.85
N ALA A 96 -2.73 -8.01 -5.25
CA ALA A 96 -2.20 -8.16 -6.60
C ALA A 96 -3.30 -8.06 -7.66
N TRP A 97 -4.46 -8.68 -7.42
CA TRP A 97 -5.61 -8.54 -8.31
C TRP A 97 -6.11 -7.10 -8.41
N LEU A 98 -6.24 -6.40 -7.28
CA LEU A 98 -6.64 -4.98 -7.28
C LEU A 98 -5.64 -4.09 -8.01
N LEU A 99 -4.34 -4.31 -7.86
CA LEU A 99 -3.32 -3.55 -8.59
C LEU A 99 -3.43 -3.71 -10.12
N GLN A 100 -3.95 -4.84 -10.59
CA GLN A 100 -4.15 -5.10 -12.02
C GLN A 100 -5.48 -4.56 -12.57
N HIS A 101 -6.50 -4.44 -11.72
CA HIS A 101 -7.88 -4.22 -12.18
C HIS A 101 -8.51 -2.92 -11.65
N ALA A 102 -7.99 -2.36 -10.56
CA ALA A 102 -8.52 -1.17 -9.90
C ALA A 102 -7.48 -0.06 -9.86
N GLN A 103 -7.96 1.16 -9.59
CA GLN A 103 -7.08 2.30 -9.44
C GLN A 103 -6.63 2.41 -7.98
N LEU A 104 -5.34 2.24 -7.73
CA LEU A 104 -4.74 2.60 -6.44
C LEU A 104 -4.74 4.13 -6.32
N ASN A 105 -5.45 4.65 -5.34
CA ASN A 105 -5.57 6.08 -5.06
C ASN A 105 -4.44 6.53 -4.13
N THR A 106 -4.29 5.85 -2.98
CA THR A 106 -3.21 6.13 -2.02
C THR A 106 -2.58 4.85 -1.49
N ALA A 107 -1.27 4.89 -1.28
CA ALA A 107 -0.52 3.92 -0.51
C ALA A 107 0.46 4.68 0.38
N GLU A 108 0.25 4.60 1.69
CA GLU A 108 0.98 5.40 2.68
C GLU A 108 1.29 4.57 3.92
N ILE A 109 2.30 4.98 4.68
CA ILE A 109 2.51 4.48 6.04
C ILE A 109 1.34 4.96 6.90
N GLU A 110 0.66 4.01 7.55
CA GLU A 110 -0.36 4.31 8.56
C GLU A 110 0.30 4.60 9.89
N SER A 111 1.19 3.70 10.30
CA SER A 111 1.92 3.79 11.55
C SER A 111 3.18 2.94 11.49
N ALA A 112 4.19 3.36 12.23
CA ALA A 112 5.37 2.56 12.51
C ALA A 112 5.71 2.72 13.99
N TYR A 113 6.02 1.61 14.66
CA TYR A 113 6.44 1.62 16.04
C TYR A 113 7.32 0.43 16.37
N ARG A 114 8.20 0.61 17.34
CA ARG A 114 9.04 -0.45 17.88
C ARG A 114 8.45 -0.98 19.18
N GLN A 115 8.33 -2.30 19.27
CA GLN A 115 8.01 -3.00 20.50
C GLN A 115 9.15 -3.98 20.80
N TYR A 116 9.89 -3.72 21.88
CA TYR A 116 11.16 -4.39 22.18
C TYR A 116 12.17 -4.27 21.01
N HIS A 117 12.67 -5.38 20.49
CA HIS A 117 13.61 -5.42 19.37
C HIS A 117 12.93 -5.54 18.00
N ARG A 118 11.60 -5.42 17.92
CA ARG A 118 10.86 -5.60 16.67
C ARG A 118 10.22 -4.29 16.20
N LEU A 119 10.51 -3.94 14.97
CA LEU A 119 9.85 -2.86 14.23
C LEU A 119 8.56 -3.38 13.58
N TYR A 120 7.45 -2.71 13.86
CA TYR A 120 6.16 -2.96 13.25
C TYR A 120 5.81 -1.78 12.34
N ILE A 121 5.49 -2.08 11.08
CA ILE A 121 5.06 -1.08 10.09
C ILE A 121 3.69 -1.51 9.59
N TYR A 122 2.76 -0.57 9.54
CA TYR A 122 1.45 -0.73 8.94
C TYR A 122 1.31 0.26 7.78
N VAL A 123 0.74 -0.22 6.68
CA VAL A 123 0.44 0.61 5.52
C VAL A 123 -1.06 0.71 5.32
N ARG A 124 -1.52 1.89 4.92
CA ARG A 124 -2.88 2.12 4.46
C ARG A 124 -2.91 2.13 2.94
N LEU A 125 -3.75 1.28 2.36
CA LEU A 125 -4.00 1.22 0.93
C LEU A 125 -5.43 1.65 0.66
N ARG A 126 -5.63 2.55 -0.31
CA ARG A 126 -6.95 2.94 -0.79
C ARG A 126 -7.05 2.71 -2.28
N PHE A 127 -8.08 1.98 -2.68
CA PHE A 127 -8.39 1.70 -4.07
C PHE A 127 -9.75 2.27 -4.42
N ASP A 128 -9.82 2.95 -5.55
CA ASP A 128 -11.08 3.27 -6.20
C ASP A 128 -11.46 2.07 -7.07
N VAL A 129 -12.56 1.43 -6.71
CA VAL A 129 -13.07 0.25 -7.41
C VAL A 129 -14.42 0.56 -8.00
N ARG A 130 -14.74 -0.11 -9.10
CA ARG A 130 -16.12 -0.15 -9.62
C ARG A 130 -16.93 -1.15 -8.79
N TRP A 131 -18.23 -0.97 -8.70
CA TRP A 131 -19.08 -1.85 -7.87
C TRP A 131 -18.90 -3.35 -8.20
N TRP A 132 -18.73 -3.72 -9.47
CA TRP A 132 -18.52 -5.12 -9.85
C TRP A 132 -17.14 -5.64 -9.43
N GLN A 133 -16.13 -4.77 -9.36
CA GLN A 133 -14.81 -5.12 -8.86
C GLN A 133 -14.84 -5.33 -7.35
N ALA A 134 -15.66 -4.56 -6.62
CA ALA A 134 -15.91 -4.80 -5.21
C ALA A 134 -16.56 -6.18 -4.98
N VAL A 135 -17.57 -6.56 -5.76
CA VAL A 135 -18.18 -7.90 -5.70
C VAL A 135 -17.14 -8.99 -5.96
N GLN A 136 -16.36 -8.83 -7.04
CA GLN A 136 -15.30 -9.76 -7.41
C GLN A 136 -14.17 -9.87 -6.37
N TYR A 137 -13.91 -8.79 -5.62
CA TYR A 137 -12.95 -8.79 -4.52
C TYR A 137 -13.43 -9.67 -3.37
N TRP A 138 -14.72 -9.61 -3.00
CA TRP A 138 -15.29 -10.37 -1.88
C TRP A 138 -15.34 -11.89 -2.12
N ILE A 139 -15.48 -12.31 -3.37
CA ILE A 139 -15.60 -13.73 -3.74
C ILE A 139 -14.23 -14.40 -3.90
N ARG A 140 -13.14 -13.63 -3.99
CA ARG A 140 -11.76 -14.14 -4.11
C ARG A 140 -11.08 -14.33 -2.77
#